data_AF-A0A819C603-F1
#
_entry.id   AF-A0A819C603-F1
#
_cell.length_a   1.000
_cell.length_b   1.000
_cell.length_c   1.000
_cell.angle_alpha   90.00
_cell.angle_beta   90.00
_cell.angle_gamma   90.00
#
_symmetry.space_group_name_H-M   'P 1'
#
loop_
_entity.id
_entity.type
_entity.pdbx_description
1 polymer ?
#
loop_
_entity_poly.entity_id
_entity_poly.type
_entity_poly.pdbx_seq_one_letter_code
_entity_poly.pdbx_strand_id
1 'polypeptide(L)'
;LPPDTIIQVWKDTSDSSAFDGWASYLNQAANEGYNVILSSPWYINFISYGKYNTNTSVMNLEFFKYYEIEPLRQFTGSEEAKKRILGGEACLWAEFVDGTNLLPRFWPKASAVAERLWSAASVNNSEDAQFRLDVHRCRLLRRGIPAQPILNGYCGNYELGMPESMINDPAFNYETSTTINSTAISTQSSTDSPFGTTGIFNGERSPPNAVWPHPQQINASNELLYIRPHAIIIHSNIQTCDIITKAIQRYEPIFFPPKLSMRDPPSGVNNILQNLTLNIRDNPQCEQYIQHDSNETYTLTINLQMAIVEASSVWGLLRGLETFSQLIYINEQNYVVINNSVTIIDSPRFQHRGVMLDTARHFLPVPIIKKNLDAMAYNKLNVFHWHIVDDQSFPFESITFPDLSRAGAFSPYHVYTPADVIDVIEHARLRGIRVIPEIDTPGHTYSWGKSMPQLITVCWANGKPYQAIYGTQGEMEIFNPIEPRVYSTMDSLLREVKSRFPSNYIHLGMDEVYDRCWLSNPNITQWMIVNNISSARGLHAYYADKILDITRNINVVPIVWQDVWDEKVQGCNTSKALRFGIQRFGFYLDLDLDLGLGLGSSDVVIK
;
A
#
# COMPACT_ATOMS: atom_id res chain seq x y z
N LEU A 1 -9.50 4.98 22.24
CA LEU A 1 -8.95 3.98 21.29
C LEU A 1 -8.73 2.63 21.96
N PRO A 2 -9.42 1.59 21.46
CA PRO A 2 -9.13 0.18 21.78
C PRO A 2 -7.65 -0.18 21.52
N PRO A 3 -7.05 -1.08 22.32
CA PRO A 3 -5.62 -1.42 22.18
C PRO A 3 -5.23 -2.09 20.86
N ASP A 4 -6.18 -2.71 20.18
CA ASP A 4 -6.01 -3.40 18.90
C ASP A 4 -6.16 -2.49 17.68
N THR A 5 -6.61 -1.24 17.87
CA THR A 5 -6.68 -0.25 16.78
C THR A 5 -5.29 0.03 16.20
N ILE A 6 -5.19 0.00 14.87
CA ILE A 6 -3.97 0.32 14.15
C ILE A 6 -4.01 1.80 13.75
N ILE A 7 -2.91 2.53 14.04
CA ILE A 7 -2.78 3.95 13.70
C ILE A 7 -1.97 4.09 12.43
N GLN A 8 -2.54 4.76 11.42
CA GLN A 8 -1.83 5.11 10.20
C GLN A 8 -1.34 6.56 10.27
N VAL A 9 -0.02 6.73 10.39
CA VAL A 9 0.64 8.03 10.56
C VAL A 9 0.83 8.68 9.19
N TRP A 10 0.22 9.85 9.01
CA TRP A 10 0.17 10.56 7.73
C TRP A 10 0.63 12.02 7.79
N LYS A 11 0.60 12.66 8.95
CA LYS A 11 1.04 14.05 9.14
C LYS A 11 2.55 14.12 9.35
N ASP A 12 3.11 15.19 8.79
CA ASP A 12 4.48 15.62 9.04
C ASP A 12 4.47 17.09 9.44
N THR A 13 4.68 17.38 10.72
CA THR A 13 4.59 18.74 11.27
C THR A 13 5.91 19.51 11.22
N SER A 14 6.96 18.98 10.57
CA SER A 14 8.23 19.70 10.53
C SER A 14 8.23 20.76 9.42
N ASP A 15 8.35 22.03 9.81
CA ASP A 15 8.91 23.12 8.98
C ASP A 15 10.41 22.88 8.65
N SER A 16 10.96 21.73 9.05
CA SER A 16 12.31 21.32 8.70
C SER A 16 12.35 20.96 7.22
N SER A 17 13.41 21.37 6.52
CA SER A 17 13.65 20.93 5.13
C SER A 17 13.89 19.42 5.00
N ALA A 18 13.82 18.67 6.11
CA ALA A 18 14.10 17.25 6.20
C ALA A 18 12.84 16.37 6.27
N PHE A 19 11.64 16.93 6.51
CA PHE A 19 10.37 16.16 6.58
C PHE A 19 10.50 14.95 7.52
N ASP A 20 10.73 15.20 8.82
CA ASP A 20 11.02 14.16 9.84
C ASP A 20 10.11 14.20 11.08
N GLY A 21 9.09 15.07 11.11
CA GLY A 21 8.13 15.15 12.22
C GLY A 21 7.31 13.87 12.43
N TRP A 22 7.09 13.11 11.36
CA TRP A 22 6.40 11.80 11.40
C TRP A 22 7.07 10.80 12.35
N ALA A 23 8.39 10.87 12.56
CA ALA A 23 9.11 9.93 13.42
C ALA A 23 8.71 10.09 14.89
N SER A 24 8.38 11.31 15.32
CA SER A 24 7.90 11.57 16.68
C SER A 24 6.56 10.90 16.93
N TYR A 25 5.61 11.03 15.98
CA TYR A 25 4.30 10.39 16.06
C TYR A 25 4.42 8.86 16.07
N LEU A 26 5.25 8.31 15.19
CA LEU A 26 5.51 6.88 15.11
C LEU A 26 6.07 6.33 16.43
N ASN A 27 7.05 7.02 17.02
CA ASN A 27 7.61 6.67 18.34
C ASN A 27 6.55 6.71 19.44
N GLN A 28 5.78 7.79 19.51
CA GLN A 28 4.81 8.00 20.57
C GLN A 28 3.70 6.94 20.53
N ALA A 29 3.06 6.75 19.37
CA ALA A 29 1.97 5.79 19.23
C ALA A 29 2.42 4.34 19.54
N ALA A 30 3.61 3.95 19.10
CA ALA A 30 4.17 2.63 19.39
C ALA A 30 4.49 2.44 20.89
N ASN A 31 5.06 3.45 21.55
CA ASN A 31 5.36 3.41 22.98
C ASN A 31 4.08 3.42 23.85
N GLU A 32 2.99 4.00 23.36
CA GLU A 32 1.66 3.91 23.99
C GLU A 32 0.99 2.55 23.80
N GLY A 33 1.59 1.66 23.01
CA GLY A 33 1.17 0.27 22.84
C GLY A 33 0.30 0.00 21.62
N TYR A 34 0.17 0.93 20.67
CA TYR A 34 -0.57 0.72 19.43
C TYR A 34 0.31 0.15 18.33
N ASN A 35 -0.33 -0.60 17.43
CA ASN A 35 0.27 -0.96 16.15
C ASN A 35 0.22 0.24 15.21
N VAL A 36 1.29 0.44 14.43
CA VAL A 36 1.50 1.64 13.63
C VAL A 36 1.87 1.27 12.20
N ILE A 37 1.29 2.00 11.25
CA ILE A 37 1.62 1.98 9.82
C ILE A 37 2.11 3.38 9.43
N LEU A 38 3.24 3.48 8.73
CA LEU A 38 3.79 4.75 8.27
C LEU A 38 3.36 5.07 6.83
N SER A 39 2.79 6.25 6.59
CA SER A 39 2.46 6.72 5.23
C SER A 39 2.95 8.13 4.92
N SER A 40 3.15 8.95 5.95
CA SER A 40 3.48 10.38 5.83
C SER A 40 4.60 10.72 4.82
N PRO A 41 5.79 10.08 4.83
CA PRO A 41 6.85 10.39 3.88
C PRO A 41 6.63 9.79 2.47
N TRP A 42 5.57 8.99 2.27
CA TRP A 42 5.30 8.21 1.06
C TRP A 42 4.00 8.61 0.35
N TYR A 43 3.64 9.88 0.45
CA TYR A 43 2.60 10.48 -0.38
C TYR A 43 3.16 10.76 -1.78
N ILE A 44 2.69 9.98 -2.75
CA ILE A 44 3.18 9.98 -4.14
C ILE A 44 2.59 11.14 -4.96
N ASN A 45 1.59 11.83 -4.41
CA ASN A 45 1.00 13.06 -4.96
C ASN A 45 2.01 14.18 -5.16
N PHE A 46 3.04 14.25 -4.30
CA PHE A 46 4.04 15.29 -4.37
C PHE A 46 4.97 15.09 -5.56
N ILE A 47 4.90 16.02 -6.51
CA ILE A 47 5.78 16.06 -7.68
C ILE A 47 6.86 17.11 -7.42
N SER A 48 8.12 16.74 -7.64
CA SER A 48 9.24 17.67 -7.63
C SER A 48 10.09 17.52 -8.88
N TYR A 49 10.61 18.64 -9.38
CA TYR A 49 11.68 18.60 -10.37
C TYR A 49 12.97 18.15 -9.69
N GLY A 50 13.67 17.17 -10.28
CA GLY A 50 14.94 16.72 -9.76
C GLY A 50 15.90 17.89 -9.60
N LYS A 51 16.52 18.04 -8.43
CA LYS A 51 17.45 19.15 -8.15
C LYS A 51 18.87 18.72 -8.51
N TYR A 52 19.56 19.48 -9.36
CA TYR A 52 20.99 19.23 -9.58
C TYR A 52 21.76 19.52 -8.30
N ASN A 53 22.41 18.51 -7.72
CA ASN A 53 23.28 18.71 -6.56
C ASN A 53 24.67 19.12 -7.05
N THR A 54 25.00 20.39 -6.91
CA THR A 54 26.30 20.95 -7.33
C THR A 54 27.48 20.43 -6.53
N ASN A 55 27.25 19.84 -5.35
CA ASN A 55 28.31 19.33 -4.47
C ASN A 55 28.66 17.86 -4.73
N THR A 56 27.77 17.10 -5.36
CA THR A 56 27.99 15.67 -5.67
C THR A 56 27.98 15.37 -7.17
N SER A 57 27.64 16.34 -8.02
CA SER A 57 27.43 16.14 -9.47
C SER A 57 26.34 15.09 -9.79
N VAL A 58 25.43 14.83 -8.84
CA VAL A 58 24.32 13.88 -8.98
C VAL A 58 23.01 14.67 -9.14
N MET A 59 22.19 14.26 -10.11
CA MET A 59 20.81 14.72 -10.21
C MET A 59 20.03 14.12 -9.03
N ASN A 60 19.57 14.96 -8.09
CA ASN A 60 18.70 14.52 -7.01
C ASN A 60 17.35 14.15 -7.62
N LEU A 61 17.20 12.87 -7.97
CA LEU A 61 15.99 12.34 -8.56
C LEU A 61 14.86 12.31 -7.53
N GLU A 62 13.64 12.54 -8.00
CA GLU A 62 12.42 12.39 -7.20
C GLU A 62 12.34 11.03 -6.47
N PHE A 63 12.94 9.99 -7.06
CA PHE A 63 13.10 8.67 -6.44
C PHE A 63 13.79 8.70 -5.07
N PHE A 64 14.86 9.48 -4.90
CA PHE A 64 15.64 9.49 -3.65
C PHE A 64 14.82 9.93 -2.45
N LYS A 65 13.88 10.86 -2.65
CA LYS A 65 12.94 11.31 -1.61
C LYS A 65 12.24 10.13 -0.92
N TYR A 66 11.79 9.15 -1.69
CA TYR A 66 11.04 8.00 -1.16
C TYR A 66 11.97 6.88 -0.69
N TYR A 67 13.10 6.69 -1.38
CA TYR A 67 14.06 5.63 -1.11
C TYR A 67 14.93 5.89 0.13
N GLU A 68 15.22 7.14 0.47
CA GLU A 68 16.10 7.47 1.60
C GLU A 68 15.37 7.42 2.97
N ILE A 69 14.06 7.19 2.94
CA ILE A 69 13.26 7.01 4.15
C ILE A 69 13.65 5.69 4.82
N GLU A 70 14.15 5.81 6.05
CA GLU A 70 14.42 4.70 6.95
C GLU A 70 13.44 4.80 8.13
N PRO A 71 12.33 4.01 8.13
CA PRO A 71 11.24 4.16 9.11
C PRO A 71 11.68 4.06 10.56
N LEU A 72 12.78 3.36 10.86
CA LEU A 72 13.27 3.14 12.21
C LEU A 72 14.51 3.99 12.57
N ARG A 73 14.94 4.93 11.71
CA ARG A 73 16.19 5.71 11.90
C ARG A 73 16.22 6.47 13.22
N GLN A 74 15.09 7.08 13.58
CA GLN A 74 14.93 7.89 14.78
C GLN A 74 14.07 7.18 15.83
N PHE A 75 13.91 5.85 15.72
CA PHE A 75 13.12 5.10 16.67
C PHE A 75 13.87 4.96 18.00
N THR A 76 13.28 5.48 19.08
CA THR A 76 13.89 5.50 20.43
C THR A 76 13.14 4.64 21.44
N GLY A 77 12.07 3.95 21.02
CA GLY A 77 11.28 3.05 21.86
C GLY A 77 11.96 1.70 22.15
N SER A 78 11.31 0.86 22.96
CA SER A 78 11.79 -0.50 23.26
C SER A 78 11.70 -1.43 22.05
N GLU A 79 12.38 -2.58 22.07
CA GLU A 79 12.25 -3.59 21.00
C GLU A 79 10.83 -4.16 20.90
N GLU A 80 10.06 -4.18 22.00
CA GLU A 80 8.63 -4.51 21.99
C GLU A 80 7.81 -3.43 21.28
N ALA A 81 8.07 -2.15 21.54
CA ALA A 81 7.41 -1.05 20.84
C ALA A 81 7.76 -1.06 19.35
N LYS A 82 9.00 -1.38 19.00
CA LYS A 82 9.47 -1.51 17.61
C LYS A 82 8.73 -2.59 16.83
N LYS A 83 8.37 -3.71 17.48
CA LYS A 83 7.55 -4.78 16.86
C LYS A 83 6.13 -4.33 16.51
N ARG A 84 5.67 -3.21 17.08
CA ARG A 84 4.37 -2.62 16.75
C ARG A 84 4.40 -1.79 15.47
N ILE A 85 5.58 -1.51 14.92
CA ILE A 85 5.72 -0.87 13.61
C ILE A 85 5.52 -1.95 12.55
N LEU A 86 4.29 -2.02 12.01
CA LEU A 86 3.88 -3.08 11.10
C LEU A 86 4.50 -2.94 9.71
N GLY A 87 4.84 -1.71 9.32
CA GLY A 87 5.38 -1.33 8.02
C GLY A 87 4.82 0.01 7.56
N GLY A 88 4.40 0.09 6.30
CA GLY A 88 3.86 1.33 5.77
C GLY A 88 3.24 1.21 4.38
N GLU A 89 2.77 2.34 3.87
CA GLU A 89 2.03 2.41 2.61
C GLU A 89 2.48 3.58 1.73
N ALA A 90 2.59 3.30 0.42
CA ALA A 90 2.66 4.35 -0.59
C ALA A 90 1.23 4.82 -0.90
N CYS A 91 0.94 6.09 -0.62
CA CYS A 91 -0.39 6.65 -0.78
C CYS A 91 -0.48 7.53 -2.02
N LEU A 92 -1.56 7.36 -2.79
CA LEU A 92 -1.87 8.25 -3.90
C LEU A 92 -3.34 8.66 -3.86
N TRP A 93 -3.56 9.90 -3.44
CA TRP A 93 -4.86 10.55 -3.53
C TRP A 93 -5.17 10.93 -4.97
N ALA A 94 -6.44 10.84 -5.37
CA ALA A 94 -6.82 10.93 -6.76
C ALA A 94 -7.35 12.31 -7.17
N GLU A 95 -6.97 13.41 -6.50
CA GLU A 95 -7.46 14.76 -6.84
C GLU A 95 -7.09 15.19 -8.27
N PHE A 96 -5.91 14.76 -8.73
CA PHE A 96 -5.39 15.04 -10.08
C PHE A 96 -4.91 13.76 -10.80
N VAL A 97 -5.42 12.61 -10.35
CA VAL A 97 -5.04 11.30 -10.86
C VAL A 97 -6.28 10.51 -11.28
N ASP A 98 -6.24 9.93 -12.47
CA ASP A 98 -7.30 9.06 -12.98
C ASP A 98 -6.70 7.88 -13.76
N GLY A 99 -7.54 7.11 -14.44
CA GLY A 99 -7.11 5.98 -15.26
C GLY A 99 -6.12 6.32 -16.39
N THR A 100 -5.98 7.58 -16.78
CA THR A 100 -5.06 8.02 -17.85
C THR A 100 -3.63 8.20 -17.37
N ASN A 101 -3.43 8.51 -16.08
CA ASN A 101 -2.12 8.92 -15.56
C ASN A 101 -1.71 8.21 -14.26
N LEU A 102 -2.57 7.37 -13.66
CA LEU A 102 -2.30 6.62 -12.44
C LEU A 102 -0.96 5.86 -12.51
N LEU A 103 -0.88 4.91 -13.43
CA LEU A 103 0.25 3.98 -13.51
C LEU A 103 1.60 4.69 -13.74
N PRO A 104 1.73 5.64 -14.70
CA PRO A 104 3.01 6.34 -14.89
C PRO A 104 3.36 7.30 -13.76
N ARG A 105 2.39 7.88 -13.05
CA ARG A 105 2.68 8.72 -11.87
C ARG A 105 3.13 7.88 -10.68
N PHE A 106 2.53 6.73 -10.49
CA PHE A 106 2.74 5.91 -9.31
C PHE A 106 3.98 5.02 -9.43
N TRP A 107 4.23 4.46 -10.63
CA TRP A 107 5.36 3.58 -10.90
C TRP A 107 6.44 4.30 -11.72
N PRO A 108 7.73 4.24 -11.32
CA PRO A 108 8.31 3.35 -10.31
C PRO A 108 8.50 4.00 -8.92
N LYS A 109 7.81 5.11 -8.59
CA LYS A 109 7.98 5.75 -7.26
C LYS A 109 7.61 4.80 -6.12
N ALA A 110 6.50 4.09 -6.23
CA ALA A 110 6.08 3.09 -5.24
C ALA A 110 7.03 1.88 -5.15
N SER A 111 7.85 1.62 -6.18
CA SER A 111 8.91 0.61 -6.12
C SER A 111 9.98 0.96 -5.10
N ALA A 112 10.28 2.25 -4.90
CA ALA A 112 11.20 2.74 -3.86
C ALA A 112 10.73 2.34 -2.46
N VAL A 113 9.45 2.61 -2.18
CA VAL A 113 8.79 2.28 -0.92
C VAL A 113 8.79 0.77 -0.71
N ALA A 114 8.50 0.00 -1.76
CA ALA A 114 8.51 -1.45 -1.71
C ALA A 114 9.88 -2.02 -1.28
N GLU A 115 10.99 -1.45 -1.77
CA GLU A 115 12.32 -1.90 -1.35
C GLU A 115 12.63 -1.52 0.10
N ARG A 116 12.24 -0.32 0.55
CA ARG A 116 12.40 0.08 1.95
C ARG A 116 11.66 -0.83 2.93
N LEU A 117 10.50 -1.33 2.51
CA LEU A 117 9.67 -2.20 3.31
C LEU A 117 10.04 -3.69 3.21
N TRP A 118 10.80 -4.07 2.19
CA TRP A 118 11.22 -5.46 1.94
C TRP A 118 12.64 -5.74 2.40
N SER A 119 13.63 -4.97 1.92
CA SER A 119 15.06 -5.27 2.04
C SER A 119 15.63 -5.01 3.43
N ALA A 120 16.83 -5.55 3.70
CA ALA A 120 17.57 -5.25 4.92
C ALA A 120 17.83 -3.74 5.07
N ALA A 121 17.84 -3.24 6.31
CA ALA A 121 18.15 -1.85 6.61
C ALA A 121 19.53 -1.39 6.08
N SER A 122 20.48 -2.32 5.96
CA SER A 122 21.82 -2.08 5.42
C SER A 122 21.85 -1.87 3.91
N VAL A 123 20.82 -2.29 3.17
CA VAL A 123 20.69 -1.99 1.74
C VAL A 123 20.17 -0.56 1.63
N ASN A 124 21.06 0.43 1.60
CA ASN A 124 20.68 1.85 1.63
C ASN A 124 21.50 2.73 0.68
N ASN A 125 22.28 2.13 -0.22
CA ASN A 125 23.01 2.88 -1.23
C ASN A 125 22.04 3.35 -2.34
N SER A 126 21.78 4.65 -2.38
CA SER A 126 20.90 5.28 -3.36
C SER A 126 21.41 5.18 -4.81
N GLU A 127 22.73 5.22 -5.02
CA GLU A 127 23.33 5.12 -6.36
C GLU A 127 23.12 3.72 -6.95
N ASP A 128 23.44 2.67 -6.20
CA ASP A 128 23.15 1.29 -6.61
C ASP A 128 21.66 1.07 -6.90
N ALA A 129 20.80 1.58 -6.01
CA ALA A 129 19.36 1.44 -6.14
C ALA A 129 18.80 2.14 -7.38
N GLN A 130 19.33 3.31 -7.74
CA GLN A 130 18.93 4.03 -8.95
C GLN A 130 19.09 3.16 -10.20
N PHE A 131 20.23 2.48 -10.35
CA PHE A 131 20.48 1.63 -11.52
C PHE A 131 19.62 0.35 -11.51
N ARG A 132 19.49 -0.31 -10.36
CA ARG A 132 18.61 -1.49 -10.24
C ARG A 132 17.14 -1.14 -10.48
N LEU A 133 16.72 0.05 -10.06
CA LEU A 133 15.35 0.52 -10.30
C LEU A 133 15.10 0.83 -11.76
N ASP A 134 16.05 1.42 -12.48
CA ASP A 134 15.88 1.70 -13.91
C ASP A 134 15.74 0.40 -14.71
N VAL A 135 16.53 -0.61 -14.34
CA VAL A 135 16.35 -1.99 -14.82
C VAL A 135 14.96 -2.53 -14.51
N HIS A 136 14.50 -2.41 -13.26
CA HIS A 136 13.18 -2.89 -12.87
C HIS A 136 12.05 -2.13 -13.59
N ARG A 137 12.20 -0.82 -13.81
CA ARG A 137 11.29 -0.03 -14.64
C ARG A 137 11.19 -0.60 -16.05
N CYS A 138 12.30 -0.97 -16.68
CA CYS A 138 12.24 -1.62 -17.99
C CYS A 138 11.52 -2.98 -17.94
N ARG A 139 11.62 -3.74 -16.84
CA ARG A 139 10.82 -4.96 -16.63
C ARG A 139 9.32 -4.64 -16.50
N LEU A 140 8.96 -3.56 -15.79
CA LEU A 140 7.56 -3.11 -15.68
C LEU A 140 6.96 -2.77 -17.05
N LEU A 141 7.70 -2.01 -17.88
CA LEU A 141 7.26 -1.66 -19.24
C LEU A 141 7.05 -2.90 -20.12
N ARG A 142 7.97 -3.87 -20.07
CA ARG A 142 7.84 -5.17 -20.76
C ARG A 142 6.57 -5.93 -20.37
N ARG A 143 6.17 -5.80 -19.10
CA ARG A 143 4.99 -6.44 -18.52
C ARG A 143 3.71 -5.60 -18.71
N GLY A 144 3.78 -4.52 -19.48
CA GLY A 144 2.63 -3.67 -19.81
C GLY A 144 2.23 -2.68 -18.72
N ILE A 145 3.12 -2.43 -17.75
CA ILE A 145 2.96 -1.40 -16.73
C ILE A 145 3.66 -0.12 -17.22
N PRO A 146 2.93 0.94 -17.60
CA PRO A 146 3.53 2.18 -18.05
C PRO A 146 4.16 2.89 -16.85
N ALA A 147 5.46 2.69 -16.64
CA ALA A 147 6.23 3.30 -15.56
C ALA A 147 7.06 4.49 -16.08
N GLN A 148 6.99 5.64 -15.41
CA GLN A 148 7.75 6.83 -15.82
C GLN A 148 9.27 6.61 -15.75
N PRO A 149 10.07 7.29 -16.58
CA PRO A 149 11.53 7.24 -16.48
C PRO A 149 12.03 7.80 -15.15
N ILE A 150 13.14 7.25 -14.68
CA ILE A 150 13.91 7.81 -13.55
C ILE A 150 15.26 8.36 -14.00
N LEU A 151 15.80 7.87 -15.12
CA LEU A 151 17.04 8.34 -15.74
C LEU A 151 16.78 8.81 -17.17
N ASN A 152 17.69 9.61 -17.70
CA ASN A 152 17.74 9.92 -19.12
C ASN A 152 18.17 8.68 -19.90
N GLY A 153 17.42 8.32 -20.94
CA GLY A 153 17.69 7.16 -21.77
C GLY A 153 16.41 6.48 -22.23
N TYR A 154 16.55 5.24 -22.68
CA TYR A 154 15.44 4.41 -23.15
C TYR A 154 15.65 2.96 -22.72
N CYS A 155 14.54 2.22 -22.62
CA CYS A 155 14.60 0.78 -22.46
C CYS A 155 14.71 0.15 -23.86
N GLY A 156 15.92 -0.25 -24.29
CA GLY A 156 16.14 -0.81 -25.64
C GLY A 156 15.36 -2.10 -25.93
N ASN A 157 14.98 -2.37 -27.18
CA ASN A 157 14.09 -3.48 -27.62
C ASN A 157 12.70 -3.56 -26.93
N TYR A 158 12.19 -2.46 -26.34
CA TYR A 158 10.90 -2.42 -25.64
C TYR A 158 9.88 -1.44 -26.20
N GLU A 159 10.05 -0.97 -27.43
CA GLU A 159 9.02 -0.16 -28.07
C GLU A 159 7.81 -1.03 -28.42
N LEU A 160 6.79 -0.85 -27.60
CA LEU A 160 5.48 -1.46 -27.63
C LEU A 160 4.80 -1.31 -29.01
N GLY A 161 4.96 -2.29 -29.90
CA GLY A 161 4.09 -2.42 -31.07
C GLY A 161 4.04 -1.20 -32.00
N MET A 162 5.12 -0.42 -32.08
CA MET A 162 5.27 0.56 -33.16
C MET A 162 5.46 -0.21 -34.47
N PRO A 163 4.83 0.22 -35.58
CA PRO A 163 5.04 -0.40 -36.88
C PRO A 163 6.52 -0.41 -37.23
N GLU A 164 6.99 -1.51 -37.83
CA GLU A 164 8.37 -1.70 -38.30
C GLU A 164 8.87 -0.53 -39.19
N SER A 165 7.95 0.22 -39.78
CA SER A 165 8.22 1.42 -40.58
C SER A 165 8.70 2.63 -39.79
N MET A 166 8.43 2.72 -38.47
CA MET A 166 8.90 3.85 -37.64
C MET A 166 10.27 3.58 -37.00
N ILE A 167 10.63 2.30 -36.81
CA ILE A 167 11.96 1.89 -36.33
C ILE A 167 13.04 2.15 -37.40
N ASN A 168 12.64 2.12 -38.67
CA ASN A 168 13.54 2.36 -39.81
C ASN A 168 13.43 3.79 -40.37
N ASP A 169 12.80 4.73 -39.65
CA ASP A 169 12.71 6.12 -40.10
C ASP A 169 14.09 6.80 -39.94
N PRO A 170 14.73 7.25 -41.03
CA PRO A 170 16.01 7.94 -40.99
C PRO A 170 15.98 9.23 -40.13
N ALA A 171 14.80 9.79 -39.85
CA ALA A 171 14.66 10.96 -39.00
C ALA A 171 15.02 10.70 -37.52
N PHE A 172 15.11 9.44 -37.09
CA PHE A 172 15.46 9.04 -35.72
C PHE A 172 16.84 8.36 -35.60
N ASN A 173 17.55 8.14 -36.71
CA ASN A 173 18.93 7.66 -36.72
C ASN A 173 19.90 8.83 -36.59
N TYR A 174 20.23 9.23 -35.36
CA TYR A 174 21.44 10.01 -35.13
C TYR A 174 22.65 9.07 -35.30
N GLU A 175 23.29 9.13 -36.46
CA GLU A 175 24.60 8.52 -36.72
C GLU A 175 25.61 9.01 -35.66
N THR A 176 25.97 8.12 -34.72
CA THR A 176 27.19 8.31 -33.92
C THR A 176 28.37 7.78 -34.71
N SER A 177 28.78 8.56 -35.72
CA SER A 177 30.06 8.39 -36.38
C SER A 177 31.19 8.84 -35.45
N THR A 178 31.70 7.94 -34.61
CA THR A 178 33.09 7.98 -34.16
C THR A 178 33.59 6.55 -33.88
N THR A 179 34.31 6.01 -34.86
CA THR A 179 35.22 4.86 -34.69
C THR A 179 36.20 5.11 -33.55
N ILE A 180 36.07 4.36 -32.45
CA ILE A 180 37.13 4.21 -31.44
C ILE A 180 37.83 2.88 -31.74
N ASN A 181 39.09 2.98 -32.18
CA ASN A 181 39.97 1.85 -32.41
C ASN A 181 40.20 1.04 -31.13
N SER A 182 39.94 -0.26 -31.20
CA SER A 182 40.20 -1.23 -30.13
C SER A 182 41.69 -1.58 -30.06
N THR A 183 42.44 -0.90 -29.19
CA THR A 183 43.70 -1.44 -28.65
C THR A 183 43.96 -0.85 -27.27
N ALA A 184 43.71 -1.64 -26.22
CA ALA A 184 44.59 -1.84 -25.06
C ALA A 184 43.82 -2.54 -23.93
N ILE A 185 44.23 -3.77 -23.61
CA ILE A 185 44.01 -4.39 -22.31
C ILE A 185 45.16 -3.93 -21.42
N SER A 186 44.88 -3.39 -20.23
CA SER A 186 45.74 -3.62 -19.07
C SER A 186 44.95 -3.57 -17.76
N THR A 187 45.27 -4.55 -16.93
CA THR A 187 44.88 -4.79 -15.54
C THR A 187 44.99 -3.57 -14.62
N GLN A 188 43.99 -3.33 -13.75
CA GLN A 188 44.19 -2.89 -12.36
C GLN A 188 42.92 -2.96 -11.49
N SER A 189 43.13 -2.90 -10.18
CA SER A 189 42.33 -3.37 -9.05
C SER A 189 41.11 -2.53 -8.67
N SER A 190 40.13 -3.20 -8.05
CA SER A 190 39.20 -2.75 -6.99
C SER A 190 39.12 -1.24 -6.68
N THR A 191 38.01 -0.61 -7.09
CA THR A 191 37.11 0.30 -6.33
C THR A 191 36.16 1.09 -7.22
N ASP A 192 36.23 0.97 -8.55
CA ASP A 192 35.35 1.74 -9.45
C ASP A 192 34.03 1.00 -9.74
N SER A 193 32.94 1.76 -9.68
CA SER A 193 31.61 1.36 -10.15
C SER A 193 31.70 0.74 -11.54
N PRO A 194 30.97 -0.36 -11.86
CA PRO A 194 31.03 -1.00 -13.18
C PRO A 194 30.51 -0.11 -14.32
N PHE A 195 29.98 1.08 -14.01
CA PHE A 195 29.28 1.96 -14.95
C PHE A 195 30.01 3.30 -15.00
N GLY A 196 30.50 3.64 -16.20
CA GLY A 196 31.33 4.82 -16.46
C GLY A 196 30.74 6.14 -15.97
N THR A 197 31.61 7.15 -15.88
CA THR A 197 31.40 8.47 -15.27
C THR A 197 30.42 9.41 -16.00
N THR A 198 29.71 8.96 -17.04
CA THR A 198 28.95 9.84 -17.94
C THR A 198 27.44 9.90 -17.70
N GLY A 199 26.87 9.11 -16.78
CA GLY A 199 25.46 9.26 -16.36
C GLY A 199 24.41 9.06 -17.46
N ILE A 200 24.80 8.55 -18.64
CA ILE A 200 23.90 8.16 -19.72
C ILE A 200 23.88 6.64 -19.75
N PHE A 201 22.75 6.04 -19.37
CA PHE A 201 22.54 4.62 -19.58
C PHE A 201 22.13 4.44 -21.04
N ASN A 202 23.05 3.92 -21.88
CA ASN A 202 22.86 3.74 -23.32
C ASN A 202 21.89 2.57 -23.67
N GLY A 203 20.87 2.33 -22.84
CA GLY A 203 20.03 1.13 -22.96
C GLY A 203 20.81 -0.17 -22.81
N GLU A 204 22.03 -0.11 -22.24
CA GLU A 204 22.85 -1.29 -21.98
C GLU A 204 22.12 -2.24 -21.04
N ARG A 205 22.28 -3.54 -21.24
CA ARG A 205 21.44 -4.56 -20.59
C ARG A 205 21.67 -4.58 -19.08
N SER A 206 20.62 -4.92 -18.35
CA SER A 206 20.63 -5.03 -16.88
C SER A 206 21.86 -5.78 -16.37
N PRO A 207 22.64 -5.25 -15.41
CA PRO A 207 23.70 -6.02 -14.80
C PRO A 207 23.16 -7.32 -14.21
N PRO A 208 23.95 -8.41 -14.24
CA PRO A 208 23.55 -9.65 -13.60
C PRO A 208 23.21 -9.38 -12.13
N ASN A 209 22.13 -10.00 -11.64
CA ASN A 209 21.63 -9.88 -10.27
C ASN A 209 21.05 -8.52 -9.86
N ALA A 210 20.62 -7.67 -10.80
CA ALA A 210 19.85 -6.45 -10.52
C ALA A 210 18.41 -6.74 -10.04
N VAL A 211 18.26 -7.41 -8.89
CA VAL A 211 16.97 -7.79 -8.32
C VAL A 211 16.35 -6.58 -7.60
N TRP A 212 15.03 -6.44 -7.73
CA TRP A 212 14.22 -5.42 -7.07
C TRP A 212 12.91 -6.01 -6.51
N PRO A 213 12.58 -5.81 -5.23
CA PRO A 213 13.47 -5.35 -4.16
C PRO A 213 14.73 -6.23 -3.99
N HIS A 214 15.81 -5.63 -3.51
CA HIS A 214 17.04 -6.36 -3.18
C HIS A 214 16.76 -7.43 -2.09
N PRO A 215 17.16 -8.70 -2.29
CA PRO A 215 16.95 -9.74 -1.28
C PRO A 215 17.71 -9.48 0.03
N GLN A 216 17.30 -10.13 1.13
CA GLN A 216 18.07 -10.08 2.39
C GLN A 216 19.52 -10.57 2.19
N GLN A 217 19.71 -11.65 1.42
CA GLN A 217 21.01 -12.20 1.07
C GLN A 217 20.98 -12.73 -0.37
N ILE A 218 22.03 -12.42 -1.14
CA ILE A 218 22.25 -12.95 -2.48
C ILE A 218 23.73 -13.29 -2.65
N ASN A 219 24.00 -14.55 -3.01
CA ASN A 219 25.31 -15.02 -3.43
C ASN A 219 25.15 -15.62 -4.82
N ALA A 220 25.98 -15.22 -5.78
CA ALA A 220 25.92 -15.71 -7.15
C ALA A 220 27.33 -15.77 -7.74
N SER A 221 27.58 -16.77 -8.59
CA SER A 221 28.79 -16.78 -9.42
C SER A 221 28.59 -15.94 -10.68
N ASN A 222 29.69 -15.65 -11.39
CA ASN A 222 29.66 -15.03 -12.71
C ASN A 222 29.56 -16.06 -13.86
N GLU A 223 29.53 -17.36 -13.53
CA GLU A 223 29.29 -18.40 -14.53
C GLU A 223 27.83 -18.38 -14.96
N LEU A 224 27.57 -18.62 -16.24
CA LEU A 224 26.22 -18.59 -16.80
C LEU A 224 25.71 -20.01 -17.03
N LEU A 225 24.40 -20.18 -16.87
CA LEU A 225 23.62 -21.30 -17.39
C LEU A 225 22.78 -20.79 -18.56
N TYR A 226 22.57 -21.65 -19.54
CA TYR A 226 21.66 -21.39 -20.65
C TYR A 226 20.28 -21.96 -20.36
N ILE A 227 19.24 -21.31 -20.86
CA ILE A 227 17.86 -21.80 -20.80
C ILE A 227 17.37 -21.96 -22.23
N ARG A 228 16.81 -23.13 -22.56
CA ARG A 228 16.09 -23.30 -23.83
C ARG A 228 14.74 -22.57 -23.74
N PRO A 229 14.43 -21.63 -24.65
CA PRO A 229 13.16 -20.91 -24.62
C PRO A 229 11.96 -21.86 -24.57
N HIS A 230 10.99 -21.58 -23.69
CA HIS A 230 9.75 -22.37 -23.52
C HIS A 230 9.93 -23.85 -23.14
N ALA A 231 11.15 -24.28 -22.80
CA ALA A 231 11.45 -25.69 -22.48
C ALA A 231 11.75 -25.93 -20.99
N ILE A 232 11.66 -24.88 -20.14
CA ILE A 232 11.81 -25.06 -18.69
C ILE A 232 10.57 -25.78 -18.14
N ILE A 233 10.80 -26.85 -17.40
CA ILE A 233 9.73 -27.62 -16.76
C ILE A 233 9.58 -27.12 -15.33
N ILE A 234 8.36 -26.68 -14.98
CA ILE A 234 8.06 -26.16 -13.65
C ILE A 234 7.26 -27.21 -12.88
N HIS A 235 7.84 -27.71 -11.79
CA HIS A 235 7.22 -28.68 -10.91
C HIS A 235 6.86 -28.04 -9.56
N SER A 236 5.79 -28.52 -8.94
CA SER A 236 5.47 -28.17 -7.55
C SER A 236 5.09 -29.42 -6.76
N ASN A 237 5.48 -29.47 -5.48
CA ASN A 237 5.10 -30.56 -4.58
C ASN A 237 3.67 -30.42 -4.03
N ILE A 238 2.96 -29.34 -4.40
CA ILE A 238 1.59 -29.07 -3.96
C ILE A 238 0.62 -29.64 -5.01
N GLN A 239 -0.19 -30.63 -4.64
CA GLN A 239 -1.03 -31.36 -5.61
C GLN A 239 -2.19 -30.52 -6.17
N THR A 240 -2.85 -29.72 -5.33
CA THR A 240 -4.01 -28.91 -5.71
C THR A 240 -3.86 -27.50 -5.17
N CYS A 241 -3.31 -26.59 -5.98
CA CYS A 241 -3.18 -25.19 -5.60
C CYS A 241 -3.34 -24.26 -6.80
N ASP A 242 -4.53 -23.64 -6.88
CA ASP A 242 -4.89 -22.70 -7.93
C ASP A 242 -3.96 -21.47 -7.95
N ILE A 243 -3.55 -20.96 -6.79
CA ILE A 243 -2.58 -19.86 -6.67
C ILE A 243 -1.30 -20.18 -7.44
N ILE A 244 -0.71 -21.36 -7.19
CA ILE A 244 0.55 -21.76 -7.82
C ILE A 244 0.34 -22.10 -9.29
N THR A 245 -0.73 -22.81 -9.64
CA THR A 245 -1.04 -23.09 -11.05
C THR A 245 -1.22 -21.80 -11.86
N LYS A 246 -1.96 -20.81 -11.34
CA LYS A 246 -2.15 -19.51 -11.98
C LYS A 246 -0.89 -18.67 -11.98
N ALA A 247 -0.03 -18.79 -10.97
CA ALA A 247 1.28 -18.16 -10.97
C ALA A 247 2.17 -18.72 -12.08
N ILE A 248 2.29 -20.04 -12.21
CA ILE A 248 3.06 -20.70 -13.27
C ILE A 248 2.60 -20.22 -14.66
N GLN A 249 1.28 -20.21 -14.90
CA GLN A 249 0.70 -19.71 -16.17
C GLN A 249 1.06 -18.25 -16.45
N ARG A 250 1.13 -17.41 -15.42
CA ARG A 250 1.44 -15.98 -15.53
C ARG A 250 2.93 -15.73 -15.76
N TYR A 251 3.81 -16.51 -15.13
CA TYR A 251 5.26 -16.28 -15.18
C TYR A 251 5.95 -16.87 -16.42
N GLU A 252 5.37 -17.89 -17.06
CA GLU A 252 5.90 -18.45 -18.31
C GLU A 252 6.14 -17.38 -19.42
N PRO A 253 5.17 -16.51 -19.76
CA PRO A 253 5.39 -15.43 -20.72
C PRO A 253 6.27 -14.28 -20.17
N ILE A 254 6.54 -14.24 -18.86
CA ILE A 254 7.49 -13.29 -18.25
C ILE A 254 8.93 -13.80 -18.44
N PHE A 255 9.15 -15.11 -18.28
CA PHE A 255 10.46 -15.74 -18.52
C PHE A 255 10.85 -15.67 -19.99
N PHE A 256 9.87 -15.87 -20.89
CA PHE A 256 10.07 -15.92 -22.33
C PHE A 256 9.10 -14.95 -23.05
N PRO A 257 9.42 -13.65 -23.09
CA PRO A 257 8.54 -12.66 -23.71
C PRO A 257 8.34 -12.94 -25.21
N PRO A 258 7.09 -13.10 -25.71
CA PRO A 258 6.84 -13.51 -27.10
C PRO A 258 7.37 -12.53 -28.16
N LYS A 259 7.54 -11.26 -27.81
CA LYS A 259 7.97 -10.19 -28.72
C LYS A 259 9.50 -10.12 -28.88
N LEU A 260 10.27 -10.90 -28.14
CA LEU A 260 11.74 -10.87 -28.18
C LEU A 260 12.27 -12.05 -28.99
N SER A 261 13.21 -11.77 -29.90
CA SER A 261 13.96 -12.83 -30.58
C SER A 261 14.87 -13.53 -29.59
N MET A 262 14.63 -14.82 -29.39
CA MET A 262 15.43 -15.69 -28.51
C MET A 262 16.03 -16.82 -29.34
N ARG A 263 17.29 -17.15 -29.09
CA ARG A 263 18.00 -18.26 -29.74
C ARG A 263 18.13 -19.44 -28.81
N ASP A 264 18.11 -20.64 -29.39
CA ASP A 264 18.50 -21.84 -28.68
C ASP A 264 19.97 -21.77 -28.23
N PRO A 265 20.33 -22.43 -27.11
CA PRO A 265 21.71 -22.47 -26.64
C PRO A 265 22.69 -23.00 -27.71
N PRO A 266 23.96 -22.56 -27.71
CA PRO A 266 24.95 -23.05 -28.66
C PRO A 266 25.11 -24.58 -28.61
N SER A 267 25.36 -25.20 -29.77
CA SER A 267 25.60 -26.64 -29.87
C SER A 267 26.77 -27.09 -28.99
N GLY A 268 26.59 -28.15 -28.21
CA GLY A 268 27.63 -28.73 -27.33
C GLY A 268 27.74 -28.12 -25.93
N VAL A 269 26.87 -27.16 -25.60
CA VAL A 269 26.76 -26.56 -24.26
C VAL A 269 26.02 -27.53 -23.31
N ASN A 270 26.62 -27.85 -22.16
CA ASN A 270 26.09 -28.81 -21.18
C ASN A 270 25.49 -28.15 -19.93
N ASN A 271 25.77 -26.86 -19.70
CA ASN A 271 25.25 -26.04 -18.60
C ASN A 271 23.87 -25.47 -18.96
N ILE A 272 22.88 -26.36 -19.13
CA ILE A 272 21.51 -26.01 -19.48
C ILE A 272 20.60 -26.22 -18.26
N LEU A 273 19.96 -25.14 -17.80
CA LEU A 273 18.93 -25.21 -16.77
C LEU A 273 17.62 -25.71 -17.38
N GLN A 274 17.10 -26.81 -16.86
CA GLN A 274 15.90 -27.47 -17.41
C GLN A 274 14.70 -27.44 -16.47
N ASN A 275 14.94 -27.41 -15.17
CA ASN A 275 13.88 -27.59 -14.17
C ASN A 275 13.84 -26.44 -13.17
N LEU A 276 12.63 -25.98 -12.87
CA LEU A 276 12.31 -25.14 -11.71
C LEU A 276 11.37 -25.92 -10.80
N THR A 277 11.77 -26.11 -9.54
CA THR A 277 10.96 -26.79 -8.53
C THR A 277 10.46 -25.79 -7.49
N LEU A 278 9.14 -25.79 -7.23
CA LEU A 278 8.48 -24.99 -6.20
C LEU A 278 8.07 -25.90 -5.04
N ASN A 279 8.74 -25.77 -3.89
CA ASN A 279 8.62 -26.67 -2.76
C ASN A 279 8.10 -25.96 -1.50
N ILE A 280 6.96 -26.39 -0.95
CA ILE A 280 6.60 -26.05 0.43
C ILE A 280 7.19 -27.08 1.38
N ARG A 281 7.99 -26.59 2.34
CA ARG A 281 8.49 -27.32 3.50
C ARG A 281 7.35 -27.61 4.47
N ASP A 282 7.37 -28.80 5.06
CA ASP A 282 6.51 -29.21 6.17
C ASP A 282 5.00 -29.03 5.90
N ASN A 283 4.33 -30.11 5.48
CA ASN A 283 2.88 -30.16 5.17
C ASN A 283 2.46 -29.20 4.03
N PRO A 284 2.70 -29.55 2.75
CA PRO A 284 2.36 -28.69 1.62
C PRO A 284 0.85 -28.50 1.49
N GLN A 285 0.38 -27.31 1.87
CA GLN A 285 -1.02 -26.90 1.80
C GLN A 285 -1.16 -25.64 0.94
N CYS A 286 -2.30 -25.50 0.26
CA CYS A 286 -2.65 -24.27 -0.45
C CYS A 286 -3.47 -23.35 0.46
N GLU A 287 -2.81 -22.34 1.04
CA GLU A 287 -3.50 -21.32 1.82
C GLU A 287 -4.47 -20.52 0.93
N GLN A 288 -5.58 -20.05 1.51
CA GLN A 288 -6.64 -19.40 0.74
C GLN A 288 -6.39 -17.90 0.57
N TYR A 289 -6.19 -17.18 1.68
CA TYR A 289 -5.98 -15.73 1.71
C TYR A 289 -4.77 -15.40 2.57
N ILE A 290 -3.93 -14.50 2.08
CA ILE A 290 -2.80 -13.98 2.84
C ILE A 290 -3.31 -13.21 4.06
N GLN A 291 -2.73 -13.49 5.22
CA GLN A 291 -3.01 -12.83 6.50
C GLN A 291 -1.86 -11.89 6.86
N HIS A 292 -2.02 -11.11 7.93
CA HIS A 292 -0.99 -10.18 8.39
C HIS A 292 0.32 -10.89 8.80
N ASP A 293 0.20 -12.03 9.46
CA ASP A 293 1.27 -12.85 9.99
C ASP A 293 1.69 -14.00 9.04
N SER A 294 1.15 -14.03 7.81
CA SER A 294 1.52 -15.01 6.81
C SER A 294 3.03 -14.97 6.52
N ASN A 295 3.64 -16.15 6.50
CA ASN A 295 5.06 -16.28 6.21
C ASN A 295 5.31 -15.99 4.72
N GLU A 296 6.22 -15.08 4.39
CA GLU A 296 6.60 -14.77 3.00
C GLU A 296 8.07 -15.10 2.71
N THR A 297 8.74 -15.83 3.63
CA THR A 297 10.14 -16.23 3.55
C THR A 297 10.33 -17.33 2.51
N TYR A 298 11.41 -17.22 1.74
CA TYR A 298 11.81 -18.26 0.78
C TYR A 298 13.33 -18.36 0.65
N THR A 299 13.77 -19.48 0.09
CA THR A 299 15.15 -19.71 -0.36
C THR A 299 15.11 -20.10 -1.83
N LEU A 300 15.87 -19.41 -2.67
CA LEU A 300 16.04 -19.74 -4.08
C LEU A 300 17.48 -20.21 -4.30
N THR A 301 17.63 -21.43 -4.82
CA THR A 301 18.93 -22.00 -5.20
C THR A 301 18.96 -22.34 -6.68
N ILE A 302 20.08 -22.07 -7.36
CA ILE A 302 20.31 -22.40 -8.77
C ILE A 302 21.68 -23.05 -8.89
N ASN A 303 21.72 -24.25 -9.47
CA ASN A 303 22.94 -24.97 -9.81
C ASN A 303 22.88 -25.45 -11.28
N LEU A 304 23.89 -26.20 -11.72
CA LEU A 304 24.09 -26.62 -13.12
C LEU A 304 22.85 -27.21 -13.82
N GLN A 305 21.89 -27.79 -13.09
CA GLN A 305 20.78 -28.55 -13.69
C GLN A 305 19.39 -28.19 -13.15
N MET A 306 19.30 -27.54 -11.98
CA MET A 306 18.02 -27.26 -11.35
C MET A 306 18.00 -25.91 -10.62
N ALA A 307 16.83 -25.29 -10.64
CA ALA A 307 16.46 -24.18 -9.80
C ALA A 307 15.40 -24.67 -8.80
N ILE A 308 15.53 -24.29 -7.53
CA ILE A 308 14.59 -24.67 -6.46
C ILE A 308 14.20 -23.41 -5.69
N VAL A 309 12.90 -23.15 -5.61
CA VAL A 309 12.31 -22.19 -4.66
C VAL A 309 11.68 -22.99 -3.52
N GLU A 310 12.22 -22.85 -2.32
CA GLU A 310 11.70 -23.48 -1.11
C GLU A 310 11.11 -22.43 -0.17
N ALA A 311 9.90 -22.67 0.33
CA ALA A 311 9.20 -21.80 1.28
C ALA A 311 8.44 -22.60 2.32
N SER A 312 7.90 -21.95 3.35
CA SER A 312 6.99 -22.58 4.33
C SER A 312 5.52 -22.30 4.04
N SER A 313 5.22 -21.57 2.96
CA SER A 313 3.91 -21.08 2.58
C SER A 313 3.81 -20.90 1.07
N VAL A 314 2.59 -20.81 0.55
CA VAL A 314 2.37 -20.45 -0.87
C VAL A 314 2.83 -19.01 -1.17
N TRP A 315 2.80 -18.13 -0.17
CA TRP A 315 3.18 -16.72 -0.34
C TRP A 315 4.67 -16.58 -0.59
N GLY A 316 5.52 -17.29 0.17
CA GLY A 316 6.96 -17.32 -0.06
C GLY A 316 7.31 -17.85 -1.45
N LEU A 317 6.59 -18.86 -1.95
CA LEU A 317 6.75 -19.35 -3.33
C LEU A 317 6.45 -18.26 -4.36
N LEU A 318 5.38 -17.48 -4.19
CA LEU A 318 5.07 -16.37 -5.10
C LEU A 318 6.19 -15.31 -5.12
N ARG A 319 6.78 -15.00 -3.96
CA ARG A 319 7.90 -14.03 -3.86
C ARG A 319 9.16 -14.56 -4.51
N GLY A 320 9.49 -15.83 -4.29
CA GLY A 320 10.64 -16.48 -4.91
C GLY A 320 10.49 -16.63 -6.42
N LEU A 321 9.28 -16.86 -6.92
CA LEU A 321 9.00 -16.91 -8.36
C LEU A 321 9.20 -15.55 -9.05
N GLU A 322 8.80 -14.45 -8.39
CA GLU A 322 9.13 -13.09 -8.88
C GLU A 322 10.64 -12.90 -8.95
N THR A 323 11.37 -13.25 -7.88
CA THR A 323 12.83 -13.10 -7.85
C THR A 323 13.52 -13.95 -8.93
N PHE A 324 13.09 -15.20 -9.11
CA PHE A 324 13.59 -16.06 -10.19
C PHE A 324 13.38 -15.41 -11.57
N SER A 325 12.22 -14.79 -11.80
CA SER A 325 11.92 -14.08 -13.06
C SER A 325 12.90 -12.94 -13.37
N GLN A 326 13.48 -12.32 -12.33
CA GLN A 326 14.37 -11.17 -12.48
C GLN A 326 15.84 -11.58 -12.72
N LEU A 327 16.19 -12.83 -12.40
CA LEU A 327 17.51 -13.41 -12.66
C LEU A 327 17.67 -13.90 -14.10
N ILE A 328 16.56 -14.17 -14.80
CA ILE A 328 16.57 -14.51 -16.22
C ILE A 328 16.81 -13.24 -17.04
N TYR A 329 17.76 -13.30 -17.96
CA TYR A 329 18.00 -12.23 -18.92
C TYR A 329 18.42 -12.78 -20.28
N ILE A 330 18.32 -11.92 -21.31
CA ILE A 330 18.77 -12.24 -22.66
C ILE A 330 20.14 -11.59 -22.86
N ASN A 331 21.16 -12.34 -23.24
CA ASN A 331 22.51 -11.81 -23.48
C ASN A 331 22.66 -11.24 -24.90
N GLU A 332 23.78 -10.57 -25.19
CA GLU A 332 24.04 -9.88 -26.47
C GLU A 332 23.84 -10.74 -27.72
N GLN A 333 24.05 -12.05 -27.61
CA GLN A 333 23.87 -13.01 -28.69
C GLN A 333 22.44 -13.57 -28.79
N ASN A 334 21.49 -12.99 -28.04
CA ASN A 334 20.09 -13.37 -27.93
C ASN A 334 19.84 -14.74 -27.29
N TYR A 335 20.79 -15.25 -26.48
CA TYR A 335 20.56 -16.43 -25.66
C TYR A 335 19.87 -16.06 -24.36
N VAL A 336 18.93 -16.90 -23.91
CA VAL A 336 18.34 -16.79 -22.57
C VAL A 336 19.29 -17.41 -21.57
N VAL A 337 19.71 -16.63 -20.57
CA VAL A 337 20.74 -17.02 -19.61
C VAL A 337 20.35 -16.63 -18.18
N ILE A 338 21.01 -17.28 -17.22
CA ILE A 338 20.88 -17.02 -15.79
C ILE A 338 22.21 -17.33 -15.11
N ASN A 339 22.55 -16.67 -14.01
CA ASN A 339 23.79 -16.99 -13.28
C ASN A 339 23.70 -18.39 -12.64
N ASN A 340 24.84 -19.08 -12.59
CA ASN A 340 25.03 -20.35 -11.89
C ASN A 340 25.38 -20.10 -10.42
N SER A 341 25.27 -21.15 -9.59
CA SER A 341 25.62 -21.16 -8.18
C SER A 341 24.99 -19.99 -7.43
N VAL A 342 23.70 -19.75 -7.69
CA VAL A 342 22.92 -18.69 -7.02
C VAL A 342 22.32 -19.27 -5.76
N THR A 343 22.45 -18.55 -4.66
CA THR A 343 21.74 -18.80 -3.40
C THR A 343 21.18 -17.47 -2.91
N ILE A 344 19.86 -17.40 -2.79
CA ILE A 344 19.12 -16.27 -2.24
C ILE A 344 18.34 -16.76 -1.03
N ILE A 345 18.51 -16.07 0.09
CA ILE A 345 17.70 -16.24 1.30
C ILE A 345 17.00 -14.91 1.51
N ASP A 346 15.67 -14.93 1.56
CA ASP A 346 14.91 -13.69 1.50
C ASP A 346 13.61 -13.75 2.29
N SER A 347 13.24 -12.61 2.83
CA SER A 347 12.06 -12.39 3.67
C SER A 347 11.76 -10.89 3.73
N PRO A 348 10.50 -10.48 3.94
CA PRO A 348 10.19 -9.07 4.12
C PRO A 348 10.72 -8.55 5.45
N ARG A 349 11.22 -7.30 5.47
CA ARG A 349 11.56 -6.58 6.70
C ARG A 349 10.32 -6.18 7.49
N PHE A 350 9.25 -5.77 6.81
CA PHE A 350 7.97 -5.40 7.41
C PHE A 350 6.81 -6.21 6.82
N GLN A 351 5.84 -6.58 7.66
CA GLN A 351 4.71 -7.43 7.28
C GLN A 351 3.62 -6.66 6.52
N HIS A 352 3.47 -5.36 6.77
CA HIS A 352 2.47 -4.51 6.11
C HIS A 352 3.13 -3.63 5.05
N ARG A 353 2.89 -3.93 3.77
CA ARG A 353 3.52 -3.22 2.65
C ARG A 353 2.44 -2.81 1.65
N GLY A 354 1.92 -1.61 1.86
CA GLY A 354 0.68 -1.15 1.24
C GLY A 354 0.83 -0.21 0.06
N VAL A 355 -0.20 -0.23 -0.78
CA VAL A 355 -0.54 0.82 -1.74
C VAL A 355 -1.95 1.25 -1.44
N MET A 356 -2.14 2.56 -1.22
CA MET A 356 -3.47 3.16 -1.12
C MET A 356 -3.84 3.82 -2.45
N LEU A 357 -4.97 3.41 -3.02
CA LEU A 357 -5.58 4.11 -4.16
C LEU A 357 -6.95 4.67 -3.78
N ASP A 358 -7.11 5.94 -4.09
CA ASP A 358 -8.39 6.65 -4.07
C ASP A 358 -9.15 6.44 -5.38
N THR A 359 -10.39 5.98 -5.24
CA THR A 359 -11.30 5.73 -6.36
C THR A 359 -12.60 6.53 -6.29
N ALA A 360 -12.68 7.47 -5.35
CA ALA A 360 -13.84 8.29 -5.10
C ALA A 360 -13.68 9.68 -5.72
N ARG A 361 -12.48 10.26 -5.67
CA ARG A 361 -12.16 11.55 -6.33
C ARG A 361 -12.21 11.43 -7.84
N HIS A 362 -11.67 10.33 -8.38
CA HIS A 362 -11.89 9.88 -9.75
C HIS A 362 -12.14 8.37 -9.78
N PHE A 363 -13.11 7.92 -10.59
CA PHE A 363 -13.35 6.50 -10.78
C PHE A 363 -12.18 5.84 -11.52
N LEU A 364 -11.66 4.73 -10.99
CA LEU A 364 -10.62 3.93 -11.62
C LEU A 364 -11.22 2.64 -12.21
N PRO A 365 -11.15 2.43 -13.53
CA PRO A 365 -11.65 1.18 -14.11
C PRO A 365 -10.97 -0.06 -13.51
N VAL A 366 -11.74 -1.12 -13.27
CA VAL A 366 -11.24 -2.41 -12.73
C VAL A 366 -9.97 -2.91 -13.45
N PRO A 367 -9.84 -2.83 -14.79
CA PRO A 367 -8.59 -3.21 -15.46
C PRO A 367 -7.36 -2.43 -15.02
N ILE A 368 -7.51 -1.15 -14.66
CA ILE A 368 -6.41 -0.30 -14.16
C ILE A 368 -6.04 -0.71 -12.74
N ILE A 369 -7.03 -0.98 -11.87
CA ILE A 369 -6.79 -1.51 -10.52
C ILE A 369 -6.02 -2.85 -10.61
N LYS A 370 -6.45 -3.76 -11.50
CA LYS A 370 -5.79 -5.06 -11.71
C LYS A 370 -4.35 -4.92 -12.23
N LYS A 371 -4.08 -3.96 -13.12
CA LYS A 371 -2.71 -3.64 -13.54
C LYS A 371 -1.86 -3.10 -12.39
N ASN A 372 -2.44 -2.28 -11.52
CA ASN A 372 -1.74 -1.82 -10.32
C ASN A 372 -1.41 -3.01 -9.39
N LEU A 373 -2.34 -3.95 -9.19
CA LEU A 373 -2.10 -5.18 -8.43
C LEU A 373 -0.99 -6.05 -9.04
N ASP A 374 -0.89 -6.10 -10.38
CA ASP A 374 0.25 -6.74 -11.07
C ASP A 374 1.58 -6.06 -10.71
N ALA A 375 1.64 -4.73 -10.80
CA ALA A 375 2.83 -3.95 -10.45
C ALA A 375 3.22 -4.11 -8.97
N MET A 376 2.23 -4.14 -8.06
CA MET A 376 2.44 -4.45 -6.64
C MET A 376 3.09 -5.82 -6.45
N ALA A 377 2.61 -6.85 -7.15
CA ALA A 377 3.17 -8.20 -7.08
C ALA A 377 4.64 -8.25 -7.55
N TYR A 378 4.96 -7.55 -8.65
CA TYR A 378 6.33 -7.44 -9.17
C TYR A 378 7.27 -6.71 -8.18
N ASN A 379 6.71 -5.89 -7.30
CA ASN A 379 7.43 -5.16 -6.25
C ASN A 379 7.31 -5.81 -4.86
N LYS A 380 6.68 -6.98 -4.74
CA LYS A 380 6.45 -7.71 -3.47
C LYS A 380 5.65 -6.92 -2.41
N LEU A 381 4.83 -5.97 -2.83
CA LEU A 381 3.83 -5.32 -1.97
C LEU A 381 2.65 -6.29 -1.73
N ASN A 382 2.03 -6.22 -0.55
CA ASN A 382 1.06 -7.24 -0.10
C ASN A 382 -0.23 -6.68 0.49
N VAL A 383 -0.44 -5.35 0.47
CA VAL A 383 -1.70 -4.71 0.88
C VAL A 383 -2.15 -3.74 -0.18
N PHE A 384 -3.38 -3.91 -0.66
CA PHE A 384 -4.11 -2.94 -1.43
C PHE A 384 -5.13 -2.29 -0.50
N HIS A 385 -4.82 -1.06 -0.08
CA HIS A 385 -5.71 -0.21 0.67
C HIS A 385 -6.61 0.52 -0.34
N TRP A 386 -7.90 0.17 -0.34
CA TRP A 386 -8.86 0.68 -1.30
C TRP A 386 -9.72 1.76 -0.66
N HIS A 387 -9.32 3.01 -0.87
CA HIS A 387 -10.10 4.19 -0.54
C HIS A 387 -11.26 4.31 -1.56
N ILE A 388 -12.39 3.70 -1.22
CA ILE A 388 -13.44 3.36 -2.19
C ILE A 388 -14.57 4.39 -2.24
N VAL A 389 -14.73 5.23 -1.23
CA VAL A 389 -15.78 6.26 -1.14
C VAL A 389 -15.23 7.51 -0.47
N ASP A 390 -15.73 8.68 -0.88
CA ASP A 390 -15.37 10.00 -0.34
C ASP A 390 -16.46 11.02 -0.70
N ASP A 391 -16.20 12.32 -0.52
CA ASP A 391 -17.09 13.41 -0.86
C ASP A 391 -17.56 13.38 -2.31
N GLN A 392 -16.65 13.18 -3.27
CA GLN A 392 -16.92 13.40 -4.68
C GLN A 392 -17.81 12.31 -5.26
N SER A 393 -17.64 11.05 -4.83
CA SER A 393 -18.49 9.95 -5.27
C SER A 393 -18.57 8.77 -4.31
N PHE A 394 -19.68 8.04 -4.42
CA PHE A 394 -19.92 6.74 -3.77
C PHE A 394 -20.02 5.64 -4.84
N PRO A 395 -18.90 5.11 -5.35
CA PRO A 395 -18.92 4.11 -6.41
C PRO A 395 -19.17 2.67 -5.89
N PHE A 396 -19.01 2.39 -4.60
CA PHE A 396 -19.25 1.05 -4.05
C PHE A 396 -20.75 0.69 -4.11
N GLU A 397 -21.13 -0.36 -4.84
CA GLU A 397 -22.53 -0.82 -4.86
C GLU A 397 -22.85 -1.63 -3.59
N SER A 398 -23.44 -0.98 -2.60
CA SER A 398 -23.97 -1.67 -1.41
C SER A 398 -25.25 -2.44 -1.75
N ILE A 399 -25.31 -3.69 -1.32
CA ILE A 399 -26.51 -4.54 -1.42
C ILE A 399 -27.57 -4.07 -0.41
N THR A 400 -27.12 -3.68 0.78
CA THR A 400 -27.98 -3.23 1.88
C THR A 400 -28.57 -1.85 1.61
N PHE A 401 -27.79 -0.97 0.97
CA PHE A 401 -28.16 0.40 0.66
C PHE A 401 -27.87 0.75 -0.82
N PRO A 402 -28.63 0.18 -1.78
CA PRO A 402 -28.36 0.39 -3.20
C PRO A 402 -28.45 1.84 -3.66
N ASP A 403 -29.22 2.67 -2.93
CA ASP A 403 -29.39 4.08 -3.27
C ASP A 403 -28.12 4.91 -3.03
N LEU A 404 -27.17 4.43 -2.21
CA LEU A 404 -25.88 5.09 -1.99
C LEU A 404 -25.12 5.25 -3.30
N SER A 405 -24.95 4.17 -4.08
CA SER A 405 -24.26 4.26 -5.38
C SER A 405 -25.15 4.85 -6.47
N ARG A 406 -26.46 4.56 -6.48
CA ARG A 406 -27.39 5.12 -7.49
C ARG A 406 -27.44 6.64 -7.48
N ALA A 407 -27.33 7.27 -6.31
CA ALA A 407 -27.31 8.73 -6.18
C ALA A 407 -25.89 9.29 -6.02
N GLY A 408 -24.99 8.54 -5.39
CA GLY A 408 -23.65 8.97 -4.99
C GLY A 408 -22.56 8.79 -6.04
N ALA A 409 -22.67 7.82 -6.95
CA ALA A 409 -21.68 7.59 -8.00
C ALA A 409 -21.66 8.71 -9.05
N PHE A 410 -20.56 8.87 -9.79
CA PHE A 410 -20.48 9.84 -10.89
C PHE A 410 -21.48 9.56 -12.02
N SER A 411 -21.73 8.28 -12.30
CA SER A 411 -22.75 7.83 -13.25
C SER A 411 -23.10 6.37 -12.96
N PRO A 412 -24.17 5.81 -13.56
CA PRO A 412 -24.47 4.38 -13.48
C PRO A 412 -23.35 3.46 -13.98
N TYR A 413 -22.38 3.97 -14.74
CA TYR A 413 -21.23 3.23 -15.26
C TYR A 413 -19.97 3.35 -14.39
N HIS A 414 -19.97 4.24 -13.40
CA HIS A 414 -18.83 4.49 -12.50
C HIS A 414 -19.10 3.88 -11.13
N VAL A 415 -19.39 2.58 -11.13
CA VAL A 415 -19.82 1.81 -9.97
C VAL A 415 -18.99 0.53 -9.91
N TYR A 416 -18.59 0.12 -8.70
CA TYR A 416 -18.01 -1.19 -8.44
C TYR A 416 -19.12 -2.13 -7.96
N THR A 417 -19.55 -3.00 -8.86
CA THR A 417 -20.59 -4.00 -8.58
C THR A 417 -20.07 -5.09 -7.62
N PRO A 418 -20.95 -5.94 -7.04
CA PRO A 418 -20.54 -7.16 -6.36
C PRO A 418 -19.56 -8.04 -7.14
N ALA A 419 -19.75 -8.17 -8.46
CA ALA A 419 -18.86 -8.94 -9.31
C ALA A 419 -17.49 -8.27 -9.44
N ASP A 420 -17.43 -6.95 -9.59
CA ASP A 420 -16.16 -6.20 -9.70
C ASP A 420 -15.33 -6.33 -8.42
N VAL A 421 -15.97 -6.19 -7.25
CA VAL A 421 -15.29 -6.32 -5.96
C VAL A 421 -14.71 -7.73 -5.79
N ILE A 422 -15.47 -8.77 -6.15
CA ILE A 422 -15.00 -10.17 -6.11
C ILE A 422 -13.82 -10.36 -7.08
N ASP A 423 -13.90 -9.82 -8.30
CA ASP A 423 -12.85 -9.96 -9.32
C ASP A 423 -11.55 -9.26 -8.90
N VAL A 424 -11.62 -8.08 -8.27
CA VAL A 424 -10.45 -7.39 -7.71
C VAL A 424 -9.84 -8.19 -6.56
N ILE A 425 -10.66 -8.69 -5.62
CA ILE A 425 -10.20 -9.49 -4.48
C ILE A 425 -9.53 -10.78 -4.95
N GLU A 426 -10.11 -11.48 -5.93
CA GLU A 426 -9.55 -12.72 -6.46
C GLU A 426 -8.23 -12.48 -7.20
N HIS A 427 -8.16 -11.41 -7.99
CA HIS A 427 -6.92 -11.03 -8.69
C HIS A 427 -5.80 -10.66 -7.71
N ALA A 428 -6.13 -10.01 -6.59
CA ALA A 428 -5.21 -9.72 -5.50
C ALA A 428 -4.78 -11.00 -4.75
N ARG A 429 -5.72 -11.89 -4.44
CA ARG A 429 -5.48 -13.17 -3.74
C ARG A 429 -4.48 -14.04 -4.49
N LEU A 430 -4.64 -14.19 -5.81
CA LEU A 430 -3.73 -14.94 -6.69
C LEU A 430 -2.31 -14.34 -6.79
N ARG A 431 -2.07 -13.16 -6.20
CA ARG A 431 -0.79 -12.47 -6.10
C ARG A 431 -0.29 -12.35 -4.66
N GLY A 432 -1.03 -12.88 -3.70
CA GLY A 432 -0.73 -12.72 -2.27
C GLY A 432 -0.83 -11.26 -1.83
N ILE A 433 -1.88 -10.56 -2.24
CA ILE A 433 -2.19 -9.19 -1.84
C ILE A 433 -3.51 -9.19 -1.07
N ARG A 434 -3.51 -8.60 0.12
CA ARG A 434 -4.71 -8.34 0.93
C ARG A 434 -5.44 -7.12 0.40
N VAL A 435 -6.77 -7.15 0.35
CA VAL A 435 -7.57 -5.97 0.01
C VAL A 435 -8.22 -5.45 1.30
N ILE A 436 -7.86 -4.25 1.71
CA ILE A 436 -8.41 -3.57 2.89
C ILE A 436 -9.28 -2.42 2.38
N PRO A 437 -10.61 -2.51 2.53
CA PRO A 437 -11.49 -1.40 2.16
C PRO A 437 -11.41 -0.29 3.20
N GLU A 438 -11.49 0.95 2.73
CA GLU A 438 -11.71 2.12 3.57
C GLU A 438 -13.12 2.66 3.40
N ILE A 439 -13.80 2.90 4.53
CA ILE A 439 -15.08 3.59 4.59
C ILE A 439 -14.89 4.81 5.49
N ASP A 440 -14.48 5.91 4.87
CA ASP A 440 -14.12 7.12 5.59
C ASP A 440 -15.35 7.92 6.05
N THR A 441 -15.36 8.26 7.33
CA THR A 441 -16.41 9.00 8.03
C THR A 441 -15.82 9.59 9.33
N PRO A 442 -16.33 10.69 9.91
CA PRO A 442 -17.53 11.43 9.54
C PRO A 442 -17.27 12.56 8.54
N GLY A 443 -16.00 12.90 8.29
CA GLY A 443 -15.59 13.69 7.13
C GLY A 443 -15.85 12.94 5.83
N HIS A 444 -15.53 13.55 4.69
CA HIS A 444 -15.51 12.83 3.40
C HIS A 444 -16.83 12.13 3.03
N THR A 445 -17.97 12.71 3.39
CA THR A 445 -19.30 12.08 3.28
C THR A 445 -20.33 12.82 2.43
N TYR A 446 -19.94 13.86 1.66
CA TYR A 446 -20.85 14.58 0.75
C TYR A 446 -21.66 13.64 -0.17
N SER A 447 -21.01 12.66 -0.80
CA SER A 447 -21.65 11.75 -1.76
C SER A 447 -22.77 10.91 -1.13
N TRP A 448 -22.68 10.64 0.16
CA TRP A 448 -23.66 9.87 0.93
C TRP A 448 -24.96 10.67 1.11
N GLY A 449 -24.82 11.98 1.34
CA GLY A 449 -25.93 12.92 1.51
C GLY A 449 -26.89 12.98 0.34
N LYS A 450 -26.45 12.62 -0.87
CA LYS A 450 -27.28 12.57 -2.07
C LYS A 450 -28.43 11.55 -1.98
N SER A 451 -28.24 10.45 -1.24
CA SER A 451 -29.29 9.45 -1.00
C SER A 451 -29.81 9.46 0.43
N MET A 452 -28.97 9.87 1.39
CA MET A 452 -29.30 9.86 2.81
C MET A 452 -29.07 11.24 3.45
N PRO A 453 -29.80 12.29 3.02
CA PRO A 453 -29.60 13.65 3.51
C PRO A 453 -29.81 13.79 5.03
N GLN A 454 -30.58 12.88 5.64
CA GLN A 454 -30.79 12.83 7.09
C GLN A 454 -29.53 12.50 7.89
N LEU A 455 -28.49 11.94 7.27
CA LEU A 455 -27.23 11.61 7.95
C LEU A 455 -26.29 12.82 8.01
N ILE A 456 -26.45 13.79 7.11
CA ILE A 456 -25.56 14.94 6.97
C ILE A 456 -25.97 16.04 7.98
N THR A 457 -24.97 16.74 8.51
CA THR A 457 -25.20 17.89 9.37
C THR A 457 -25.80 19.04 8.57
N VAL A 458 -26.90 19.61 9.07
CA VAL A 458 -27.42 20.89 8.57
C VAL A 458 -26.58 22.04 9.14
N CYS A 459 -25.89 22.78 8.29
CA CYS A 459 -25.09 23.95 8.70
C CYS A 459 -25.96 25.18 8.93
N TRP A 460 -25.44 26.17 9.67
CA TRP A 460 -26.16 27.40 10.00
C TRP A 460 -25.32 28.64 9.73
N ALA A 461 -25.94 29.64 9.12
CA ALA A 461 -25.33 30.95 8.89
C ALA A 461 -26.40 32.03 9.06
N ASN A 462 -26.04 33.13 9.73
CA ASN A 462 -26.95 34.27 9.97
C ASN A 462 -28.30 33.85 10.59
N GLY A 463 -28.26 32.88 11.52
CA GLY A 463 -29.45 32.38 12.23
C GLY A 463 -30.40 31.53 11.39
N LYS A 464 -29.98 31.09 10.20
CA LYS A 464 -30.79 30.24 9.32
C LYS A 464 -30.04 28.96 8.94
N PRO A 465 -30.75 27.82 8.83
CA PRO A 465 -30.16 26.60 8.29
C PRO A 465 -29.86 26.78 6.81
N TYR A 466 -28.75 26.21 6.35
CA TYR A 466 -28.41 26.11 4.94
C TYR A 466 -27.68 24.78 4.68
N GLN A 467 -27.74 24.31 3.43
CA GLN A 467 -26.95 23.18 2.98
C GLN A 467 -25.62 23.70 2.42
N ALA A 468 -24.52 23.04 2.78
CA ALA A 468 -23.22 23.40 2.25
C ALA A 468 -23.19 23.32 0.73
N ILE A 469 -22.43 24.21 0.10
CA ILE A 469 -22.38 24.31 -1.36
C ILE A 469 -21.23 23.44 -1.88
N TYR A 470 -21.56 22.39 -2.62
CA TYR A 470 -20.56 21.53 -3.27
C TYR A 470 -19.57 22.32 -4.12
N GLY A 471 -18.29 21.96 -4.03
CA GLY A 471 -17.18 22.59 -4.74
C GLY A 471 -16.63 23.86 -4.07
N THR A 472 -17.32 24.43 -3.08
CA THR A 472 -16.80 25.56 -2.27
C THR A 472 -16.83 25.30 -0.76
N GLN A 473 -17.60 24.31 -0.32
CA GLN A 473 -17.81 23.92 1.07
C GLN A 473 -18.05 22.41 1.19
N GLY A 474 -17.48 21.59 0.29
CA GLY A 474 -17.71 20.14 0.28
C GLY A 474 -17.31 19.49 1.60
N GLU A 475 -16.23 19.98 2.19
CA GLU A 475 -15.70 19.59 3.49
C GLU A 475 -16.68 19.83 4.65
N MET A 476 -17.73 20.63 4.46
CA MET A 476 -18.76 20.89 5.48
C MET A 476 -19.92 19.89 5.44
N GLU A 477 -20.02 19.03 4.41
CA GLU A 477 -21.02 17.96 4.35
C GLU A 477 -20.54 16.71 5.09
N ILE A 478 -20.56 16.83 6.42
CA ILE A 478 -20.10 15.81 7.35
C ILE A 478 -21.26 15.16 8.09
N PHE A 479 -21.10 13.89 8.46
CA PHE A 479 -22.10 13.18 9.25
C PHE A 479 -22.48 13.92 10.53
N ASN A 480 -23.74 13.81 10.92
CA ASN A 480 -24.26 14.36 12.15
C ASN A 480 -24.02 13.38 13.32
N PRO A 481 -23.06 13.66 14.22
CA PRO A 481 -22.68 12.73 15.30
C PRO A 481 -23.77 12.59 16.38
N ILE A 482 -24.81 13.44 16.38
CA ILE A 482 -25.93 13.28 17.33
C ILE A 482 -27.13 12.56 16.71
N GLU A 483 -27.05 12.15 15.44
CA GLU A 483 -28.12 11.43 14.74
C GLU A 483 -27.97 9.91 14.90
N PRO A 484 -28.88 9.23 15.62
CA PRO A 484 -28.79 7.78 15.84
C PRO A 484 -28.76 6.95 14.56
N ARG A 485 -29.39 7.43 13.48
CA ARG A 485 -29.42 6.71 12.19
C ARG A 485 -28.03 6.53 11.60
N VAL A 486 -27.09 7.46 11.83
CA VAL A 486 -25.70 7.34 11.38
C VAL A 486 -25.10 6.02 11.86
N TYR A 487 -25.23 5.74 13.16
CA TYR A 487 -24.67 4.53 13.76
C TYR A 487 -25.36 3.24 13.29
N SER A 488 -26.68 3.26 13.09
CA SER A 488 -27.38 2.08 12.55
C SER A 488 -27.04 1.80 11.08
N THR A 489 -26.83 2.85 10.29
CA THR A 489 -26.38 2.74 8.89
C THR A 489 -24.96 2.19 8.85
N MET A 490 -24.06 2.74 9.67
CA MET A 490 -22.67 2.28 9.74
C MET A 490 -22.56 0.84 10.24
N ASP A 491 -23.32 0.42 11.25
CA ASP A 491 -23.34 -0.99 11.68
C ASP A 491 -23.77 -1.93 10.54
N SER A 492 -24.83 -1.58 9.82
CA SER A 492 -25.34 -2.39 8.71
C SER A 492 -24.36 -2.45 7.53
N LEU A 493 -23.79 -1.29 7.16
CA LEU A 493 -22.85 -1.19 6.05
C LEU A 493 -21.52 -1.88 6.37
N LEU A 494 -20.95 -1.68 7.56
CA LEU A 494 -19.70 -2.32 7.96
C LEU A 494 -19.85 -3.86 8.09
N ARG A 495 -21.04 -4.36 8.47
CA ARG A 495 -21.34 -5.80 8.40
C ARG A 495 -21.33 -6.32 6.95
N GLU A 496 -21.91 -5.56 6.02
CA GLU A 496 -21.86 -5.91 4.60
C GLU A 496 -20.41 -5.92 4.09
N VAL A 497 -19.65 -4.84 4.35
CA VAL A 497 -18.24 -4.73 3.95
C VAL A 497 -17.43 -5.91 4.53
N LYS A 498 -17.57 -6.22 5.82
CA LYS A 498 -16.93 -7.39 6.43
C LYS A 498 -17.30 -8.69 5.71
N SER A 499 -18.56 -8.86 5.31
CA SER A 499 -18.99 -10.09 4.61
C SER A 499 -18.44 -10.21 3.19
N ARG A 500 -18.10 -9.09 2.55
CA ARG A 500 -17.64 -9.03 1.15
C ARG A 500 -16.13 -8.99 1.00
N PHE A 501 -15.41 -8.54 2.02
CA PHE A 501 -13.96 -8.45 2.03
C PHE A 501 -13.36 -9.49 3.00
N PRO A 502 -12.53 -10.44 2.52
CA PRO A 502 -11.91 -11.47 3.37
C PRO A 502 -10.93 -10.95 4.44
N SER A 503 -10.54 -9.67 4.37
CA SER A 503 -9.66 -9.04 5.33
C SER A 503 -10.35 -8.88 6.70
N ASN A 504 -9.63 -9.17 7.78
CA ASN A 504 -10.07 -8.87 9.14
C ASN A 504 -9.95 -7.38 9.51
N TYR A 505 -9.44 -6.56 8.58
CA TYR A 505 -9.21 -5.14 8.75
C TYR A 505 -10.14 -4.33 7.86
N ILE A 506 -10.66 -3.23 8.41
CA ILE A 506 -11.35 -2.16 7.68
C ILE A 506 -10.69 -0.85 8.10
N HIS A 507 -10.32 -0.03 7.12
CA HIS A 507 -9.88 1.34 7.39
C HIS A 507 -11.12 2.22 7.58
N LEU A 508 -11.17 2.99 8.66
CA LEU A 508 -12.33 3.82 9.01
C LEU A 508 -12.13 5.29 8.64
N GLY A 509 -10.96 5.62 8.10
CA GLY A 509 -10.55 6.99 7.80
C GLY A 509 -10.50 7.83 9.06
N MET A 510 -11.51 8.69 9.24
CA MET A 510 -11.69 9.63 10.35
C MET A 510 -10.65 10.76 10.35
N ASP A 511 -10.14 11.12 9.17
CA ASP A 511 -9.26 12.26 8.99
C ASP A 511 -10.03 13.55 8.67
N GLU A 512 -9.30 14.67 8.74
CA GLU A 512 -9.67 16.00 8.24
C GLU A 512 -11.09 16.50 8.59
N VAL A 513 -11.58 16.17 9.79
CA VAL A 513 -12.92 16.59 10.22
C VAL A 513 -13.04 18.12 10.32
N TYR A 514 -13.80 18.71 9.40
CA TYR A 514 -14.04 20.14 9.34
C TYR A 514 -15.24 20.56 10.20
N ASP A 515 -14.96 20.88 11.46
CA ASP A 515 -15.96 21.05 12.52
C ASP A 515 -16.88 22.28 12.44
N ARG A 516 -16.62 23.21 11.52
CA ARG A 516 -17.36 24.48 11.45
C ARG A 516 -18.87 24.28 11.29
N CYS A 517 -19.27 23.28 10.50
CA CYS A 517 -20.69 22.97 10.31
C CYS A 517 -21.33 22.45 11.61
N TRP A 518 -20.66 21.55 12.34
CA TRP A 518 -21.12 21.08 13.66
C TRP A 518 -21.29 22.24 14.64
N LEU A 519 -20.27 23.09 14.76
CA LEU A 519 -20.28 24.22 15.70
C LEU A 519 -21.28 25.31 15.33
N SER A 520 -21.69 25.38 14.06
CA SER A 520 -22.76 26.29 13.63
C SER A 520 -24.15 25.81 14.06
N ASN A 521 -24.36 24.51 14.21
CA ASN A 521 -25.67 23.92 14.40
C ASN A 521 -26.15 24.04 15.87
N PRO A 522 -27.30 24.70 16.15
CA PRO A 522 -27.79 24.93 17.51
C PRO A 522 -28.20 23.64 18.22
N ASN A 523 -28.67 22.61 17.50
CA ASN A 523 -29.02 21.33 18.11
C ASN A 523 -27.77 20.58 18.56
N ILE A 524 -26.71 20.57 17.74
CA ILE A 524 -25.43 19.94 18.08
C ILE A 524 -24.79 20.65 19.27
N THR A 525 -24.66 21.98 19.21
CA THR A 525 -24.07 22.76 20.31
C THR A 525 -24.85 22.64 21.62
N GLN A 526 -26.19 22.63 21.57
CA GLN A 526 -27.01 22.35 22.75
C GLN A 526 -26.80 20.93 23.29
N TRP A 527 -26.72 19.94 22.40
CA TRP A 527 -26.45 18.55 22.79
C TRP A 527 -25.06 18.40 23.41
N MET A 528 -24.04 19.07 22.88
CA MET A 528 -22.69 19.12 23.44
C MET A 528 -22.69 19.67 24.86
N ILE A 529 -23.41 20.76 25.12
CA ILE A 529 -23.56 21.34 26.47
C ILE A 529 -24.18 20.33 27.44
N VAL A 530 -25.27 19.66 27.03
CA VAL A 530 -25.96 18.66 27.85
C VAL A 530 -25.09 17.44 28.15
N ASN A 531 -24.20 17.06 27.23
CA ASN A 531 -23.33 15.89 27.35
C ASN A 531 -21.90 16.21 27.82
N ASN A 532 -21.65 17.43 28.32
CA ASN A 532 -20.34 17.89 28.79
C ASN A 532 -19.21 17.75 27.74
N ILE A 533 -19.52 17.94 26.46
CA ILE A 533 -18.53 17.97 25.38
C ILE A 533 -18.20 19.44 25.09
N SER A 534 -16.95 19.84 25.37
CA SER A 534 -16.54 21.24 25.30
C SER A 534 -15.91 21.66 23.98
N SER A 535 -15.63 20.73 23.07
CA SER A 535 -14.94 20.99 21.81
C SER A 535 -15.44 20.06 20.69
N ALA A 536 -15.27 20.49 19.45
CA ALA A 536 -15.55 19.64 18.29
C ALA A 536 -14.68 18.38 18.25
N ARG A 537 -13.41 18.46 18.67
CA ARG A 537 -12.56 17.27 18.85
C ARG A 537 -13.16 16.29 19.87
N GLY A 538 -13.76 16.77 20.95
CA GLY A 538 -14.50 15.91 21.88
C GLY A 538 -15.74 15.27 21.25
N LEU A 539 -16.39 15.96 20.32
CA LEU A 539 -17.53 15.43 19.56
C LEU A 539 -17.08 14.40 18.53
N HIS A 540 -15.94 14.61 17.87
CA HIS A 540 -15.32 13.64 16.98
C HIS A 540 -14.87 12.39 17.75
N ALA A 541 -14.22 12.54 18.91
CA ALA A 541 -13.88 11.43 19.78
C ALA A 541 -15.12 10.61 20.21
N TYR A 542 -16.25 11.28 20.49
CA TYR A 542 -17.54 10.61 20.74
C TYR A 542 -18.01 9.79 19.53
N TYR A 543 -17.95 10.37 18.33
CA TYR A 543 -18.28 9.66 17.10
C TYR A 543 -17.37 8.44 16.89
N ALA A 544 -16.06 8.63 16.99
CA ALA A 544 -15.06 7.58 16.79
C ALA A 544 -15.27 6.42 17.78
N ASP A 545 -15.51 6.70 19.06
CA ASP A 545 -15.77 5.64 20.05
C ASP A 545 -16.98 4.77 19.68
N LYS A 546 -18.05 5.37 19.14
CA LYS A 546 -19.24 4.64 18.69
C LYS A 546 -18.97 3.75 17.48
N ILE A 547 -18.22 4.23 16.49
CA ILE A 547 -17.85 3.42 15.32
C ILE A 547 -16.87 2.31 15.72
N LEU A 548 -15.93 2.58 16.63
CA LEU A 548 -15.01 1.58 17.17
C LEU A 548 -15.71 0.53 18.05
N ASP A 549 -16.82 0.87 18.71
CA ASP A 549 -17.70 -0.12 19.38
C ASP A 549 -18.37 -1.05 18.34
N ILE A 550 -18.83 -0.48 17.21
CA ILE A 550 -19.45 -1.25 16.11
C ILE A 550 -18.45 -2.26 15.54
N THR A 551 -17.22 -1.82 15.19
CA THR A 551 -16.20 -2.72 14.59
C THR A 551 -15.82 -3.87 15.54
N ARG A 552 -15.70 -3.59 16.85
CA ARG A 552 -15.47 -4.63 17.87
C ARG A 552 -16.62 -5.64 17.93
N ASN A 553 -17.88 -5.17 17.90
CA ASN A 553 -19.05 -6.06 17.92
C ASN A 553 -19.16 -6.95 16.68
N ILE A 554 -18.50 -6.57 15.58
CA ILE A 554 -18.42 -7.37 14.37
C ILE A 554 -17.06 -8.04 14.20
N ASN A 555 -16.18 -8.10 15.20
CA ASN A 555 -14.85 -8.73 15.14
C ASN A 555 -14.02 -8.27 13.93
N VAL A 556 -13.90 -6.95 13.75
CA VAL A 556 -13.02 -6.30 12.77
C VAL A 556 -11.98 -5.49 13.53
N VAL A 557 -10.72 -5.56 13.09
CA VAL A 557 -9.65 -4.72 13.62
C VAL A 557 -9.65 -3.39 12.85
N PRO A 558 -9.93 -2.25 13.49
CA PRO A 558 -9.98 -0.98 12.81
C PRO A 558 -8.58 -0.43 12.53
N ILE A 559 -8.40 0.13 11.33
CA ILE A 559 -7.30 1.04 11.01
C ILE A 559 -7.89 2.45 10.94
N VAL A 560 -7.21 3.43 11.52
CA VAL A 560 -7.63 4.84 11.50
C VAL A 560 -6.46 5.72 11.10
N TRP A 561 -6.74 6.84 10.44
CA TRP A 561 -5.77 7.91 10.32
C TRP A 561 -5.42 8.48 11.69
N GLN A 562 -4.24 9.09 11.79
CA GLN A 562 -3.70 9.55 13.08
C GLN A 562 -4.58 10.54 13.85
N ASP A 563 -5.49 11.25 13.19
CA ASP A 563 -6.34 12.31 13.75
C ASP A 563 -7.10 11.85 15.00
N VAL A 564 -7.66 10.64 14.96
CA VAL A 564 -8.41 10.05 16.09
C VAL A 564 -7.51 9.83 17.30
N TRP A 565 -6.24 9.48 17.06
CA TRP A 565 -5.25 9.31 18.12
C TRP A 565 -4.74 10.66 18.64
N ASP A 566 -4.48 11.63 17.76
CA ASP A 566 -4.08 13.00 18.14
C ASP A 566 -5.08 13.63 19.13
N GLU A 567 -6.38 13.45 18.90
CA GLU A 567 -7.44 13.94 19.77
C GLU A 567 -7.43 13.30 21.16
N LYS A 568 -7.12 11.99 21.23
CA LYS A 568 -6.97 11.26 22.49
C LYS A 568 -5.77 11.80 23.28
N VAL A 569 -4.63 11.97 22.63
CA VAL A 569 -3.39 12.48 23.23
C VAL A 569 -3.62 13.88 23.83
N GLN A 570 -4.46 14.69 23.18
CA GLN A 570 -4.83 16.02 23.65
C GLN A 570 -5.87 16.03 24.80
N GLY A 571 -6.26 14.86 25.31
CA GLY A 571 -7.15 14.75 26.47
C GLY A 571 -8.64 14.89 26.17
N CYS A 572 -9.07 14.76 24.90
CA CYS A 572 -10.48 14.83 24.50
C CYS A 572 -11.29 13.54 24.83
N ASN A 573 -10.90 12.82 25.89
CA ASN A 573 -11.40 11.49 26.23
C ASN A 573 -12.87 11.53 26.71
N THR A 574 -13.75 10.75 26.08
CA THR A 574 -15.17 10.58 26.47
C THR A 574 -15.36 9.79 27.77
N SER A 575 -14.30 9.18 28.28
CA SER A 575 -14.31 8.22 29.40
C SER A 575 -14.70 8.80 30.76
N LYS A 576 -15.00 10.12 30.85
CA LYS A 576 -15.66 10.73 32.02
C LYS A 576 -17.17 10.94 31.87
N ALA A 577 -17.78 10.71 30.70
CA ALA A 577 -19.16 11.14 30.44
C ALA A 577 -20.22 10.02 30.26
N LEU A 578 -19.86 8.73 30.13
CA LEU A 578 -20.84 7.70 29.69
C LEU A 578 -20.81 6.37 30.45
N ARG A 579 -20.61 6.40 31.78
CA ARG A 579 -20.81 5.20 32.66
C ARG A 579 -22.02 5.25 33.59
N PHE A 580 -22.86 6.29 33.53
CA PHE A 580 -24.14 6.30 34.25
C PHE A 580 -25.27 6.47 33.24
N GLY A 581 -25.96 5.38 32.90
CA GLY A 581 -27.12 5.54 32.03
C GLY A 581 -27.80 4.32 31.45
N ILE A 582 -27.53 3.07 31.85
CA ILE A 582 -28.48 1.96 31.63
C ILE A 582 -28.38 0.98 32.80
N GLN A 583 -29.12 1.24 33.88
CA GLN A 583 -29.60 0.17 34.75
C GLN A 583 -31.12 0.28 34.78
N ARG A 584 -31.78 -0.57 33.99
CA ARG A 584 -33.20 -0.86 34.12
C ARG A 584 -33.44 -1.33 35.56
N PHE A 585 -33.92 -0.45 36.44
CA PHE A 585 -34.51 -0.90 37.69
C PHE A 585 -35.94 -1.34 37.39
N GLY A 586 -36.10 -2.65 37.23
CA GLY A 586 -37.38 -3.32 37.38
C GLY A 586 -37.83 -3.20 38.83
N PHE A 587 -39.13 -2.94 38.99
CA PHE A 587 -39.83 -3.03 40.26
C PHE A 587 -39.57 -4.37 40.94
N TYR A 588 -39.10 -4.34 42.18
CA TYR A 588 -39.60 -5.21 43.24
C TYR A 588 -39.61 -4.40 44.54
N LEU A 589 -40.83 -4.28 45.08
CA LEU A 589 -41.08 -3.90 46.47
C LEU A 589 -40.49 -5.00 47.34
N ASP A 590 -39.65 -4.64 48.30
CA ASP A 590 -39.68 -5.29 49.61
C ASP A 590 -39.36 -4.25 50.67
N LEU A 591 -40.35 -4.05 51.55
CA LEU A 591 -40.20 -3.36 52.81
C LEU A 591 -39.40 -4.28 53.72
N ASP A 592 -38.31 -3.78 54.28
CA ASP A 592 -37.99 -4.10 55.67
C ASP A 592 -37.38 -2.87 56.35
N LEU A 593 -38.09 -2.40 57.38
CA LEU A 593 -37.59 -1.48 58.38
C LEU A 593 -36.53 -2.20 59.21
N ASP A 594 -35.39 -1.56 59.45
CA ASP A 594 -34.81 -1.61 60.78
C ASP A 594 -34.10 -0.31 61.19
N LEU A 595 -34.41 0.11 62.40
CA LEU A 595 -33.98 1.35 63.06
C LEU A 595 -32.63 1.09 63.76
N GLY A 596 -31.64 1.96 63.57
CA GLY A 596 -30.38 1.88 64.30
C GLY A 596 -29.59 3.19 64.30
N LEU A 597 -29.65 3.91 65.42
CA LEU A 597 -29.04 5.20 65.76
C LEU A 597 -27.49 5.20 65.70
N GLY A 598 -26.88 6.37 65.41
CA GLY A 598 -25.51 6.65 65.88
C GLY A 598 -24.69 7.73 65.17
N LEU A 599 -24.95 9.01 65.50
CA LEU A 599 -24.02 10.13 65.75
C LEU A 599 -22.71 10.29 64.94
N GLY A 600 -22.48 11.50 64.41
CA GLY A 600 -21.12 12.01 64.19
C GLY A 600 -20.95 13.12 63.16
N SER A 601 -21.22 14.36 63.56
CA SER A 601 -20.95 15.61 62.85
C SER A 601 -19.48 15.83 62.48
N SER A 602 -19.18 16.35 61.28
CA SER A 602 -18.28 17.51 61.10
C SER A 602 -18.41 18.10 59.70
N ASP A 603 -18.69 19.40 59.67
CA ASP A 603 -18.75 20.30 58.51
C ASP A 603 -17.40 20.42 57.80
N VAL A 604 -17.41 20.48 56.46
CA VAL A 604 -16.43 21.24 55.69
C VAL A 604 -17.14 22.03 54.58
N VAL A 605 -16.99 23.35 54.69
CA VAL A 605 -17.52 24.41 53.84
C VAL A 605 -16.77 24.46 52.51
N ILE A 606 -17.53 24.59 51.42
CA ILE A 606 -17.05 24.80 50.04
C ILE A 606 -16.83 26.30 49.81
N LYS A 607 -15.71 26.66 49.17
CA LYS A 607 -15.54 27.89 48.41
C LYS A 607 -15.21 27.55 46.97
#